data_AF-A0A352D2Q2-F1
#
_entry.id   AF-A0A352D2Q2-F1
#
_cell.length_a   1.000
_cell.length_b   1.000
_cell.length_c   1.000
_cell.angle_alpha   90.00
_cell.angle_beta   90.00
_cell.angle_gamma   90.00
#
_symmetry.space_group_name_H-M   'P 1'
#
loop_
_entity.id
_entity.type
_entity.pdbx_description
1 polymer ?
#
loop_
_entity_poly.entity_id
_entity_poly.type
_entity_poly.pdbx_seq_one_letter_code
_entity_poly.pdbx_strand_id
1 'polypeptide(L)'
;MILSIGMDIQMLKTNYQIEEIKTKKEALESKMSNIHNGENMSQLSSDLNYYSQLYFHTQSIQNSIKKYEEAENILKESNDKELIELANQEIEDVEEKIKEEEESIKKLKIEREFTDVDDNRSAILEIRAGAGGDEASLFAAELFNMYKNFAL
;
A
#
# COMPACT_ATOMS: atom_id res chain seq x y z
N MET A 1 -4.04 -29.21 7.97
CA MET A 1 -5.15 -28.45 7.38
C MET A 1 -5.08 -27.07 7.99
N ILE A 2 -4.34 -26.17 7.34
CA ILE A 2 -4.22 -24.78 7.79
C ILE A 2 -5.57 -24.17 7.45
N LEU A 3 -6.35 -23.81 8.48
CA LEU A 3 -7.54 -23.00 8.32
C LEU A 3 -7.07 -21.70 7.66
N SER A 4 -7.38 -21.51 6.38
CA SER A 4 -7.27 -20.19 5.76
C SER A 4 -8.16 -19.28 6.60
N ILE A 5 -7.56 -18.33 7.30
CA ILE A 5 -8.30 -17.26 7.97
C ILE A 5 -8.92 -16.48 6.82
N GLY A 6 -10.20 -16.77 6.54
CA GLY A 6 -10.94 -16.10 5.46
C GLY A 6 -10.81 -14.59 5.60
N MET A 7 -10.69 -13.90 4.47
CA MET A 7 -10.43 -12.48 4.43
C MET A 7 -11.58 -11.68 5.08
N ASP A 8 -11.28 -10.78 6.02
CA ASP A 8 -12.31 -9.99 6.71
C ASP A 8 -12.79 -8.84 5.82
N ILE A 9 -13.81 -9.12 5.01
CA ILE A 9 -14.42 -8.16 4.08
C ILE A 9 -14.98 -6.93 4.80
N GLN A 10 -15.52 -7.08 6.02
CA GLN A 10 -16.10 -5.95 6.74
C GLN A 10 -15.00 -4.99 7.21
N MET A 11 -13.87 -5.53 7.65
CA MET A 11 -12.67 -4.75 7.97
C MET A 11 -12.12 -4.06 6.72
N LEU A 12 -12.01 -4.75 5.58
CA LEU A 12 -11.55 -4.17 4.32
C LEU A 12 -12.44 -3.01 3.86
N LYS A 13 -13.77 -3.16 3.92
CA LYS A 13 -14.72 -2.07 3.61
C LYS A 13 -14.51 -0.84 4.50
N THR A 14 -14.15 -1.08 5.76
CA THR A 14 -13.88 0.00 6.72
C THR A 14 -12.54 0.68 6.43
N ASN A 15 -11.50 -0.08 6.09
CA ASN A 15 -10.16 0.41 5.84
C ASN A 15 -10.01 1.13 4.49
N TYR A 16 -10.83 0.76 3.49
CA TYR A 16 -10.74 1.25 2.11
C TYR A 16 -11.98 2.05 1.69
N GLN A 17 -12.31 3.07 2.49
CA GLN A 17 -13.34 4.04 2.15
C GLN A 17 -12.87 5.01 1.07
N ILE A 18 -13.62 5.09 -0.03
CA ILE A 18 -13.20 5.85 -1.22
C ILE A 18 -13.61 7.33 -1.20
N GLU A 19 -14.64 7.71 -0.46
CA GLU A 19 -15.27 9.03 -0.55
C GLU A 19 -14.33 10.19 -0.20
N GLU A 20 -13.53 10.03 0.87
CA GLU A 20 -12.56 11.05 1.26
C GLU A 20 -11.46 11.21 0.20
N ILE A 21 -10.94 10.09 -0.31
CA ILE A 21 -9.87 10.06 -1.32
C ILE A 21 -10.37 10.69 -2.62
N LYS A 22 -11.60 10.33 -3.03
CA LYS A 22 -12.28 10.90 -4.20
C LYS A 22 -12.46 12.41 -4.07
N THR A 23 -12.98 12.87 -2.92
CA THR A 23 -13.17 14.31 -2.65
C THR A 23 -11.86 15.08 -2.74
N LYS A 24 -10.78 14.54 -2.17
CA LYS A 24 -9.45 15.17 -2.23
C LYS A 24 -8.90 15.21 -3.66
N LYS A 25 -9.04 14.12 -4.41
CA LYS A 25 -8.66 14.06 -5.83
C LYS A 25 -9.39 15.12 -6.65
N GLU A 26 -10.72 15.16 -6.58
CA GLU A 26 -11.55 16.12 -7.35
C GLU A 26 -11.23 17.58 -6.99
N ALA A 27 -10.95 17.86 -5.71
CA ALA A 27 -10.51 19.18 -5.26
C ALA A 27 -9.15 19.58 -5.87
N LEU A 28 -8.20 18.64 -5.96
CA LEU A 28 -6.89 18.87 -6.57
C LEU A 28 -6.99 19.05 -8.09
N GLU A 29 -7.83 18.28 -8.78
CA GLU A 29 -8.11 18.45 -10.21
C GLU A 29 -8.73 19.82 -10.50
N SER A 30 -9.66 20.26 -9.66
CA SER A 30 -10.30 21.58 -9.77
C SER A 30 -9.32 22.73 -9.58
N LYS A 31 -8.38 22.60 -8.63
CA LYS A 31 -7.28 23.57 -8.44
C LYS A 31 -6.32 23.57 -9.64
N MET A 32 -5.94 22.40 -10.14
CA MET A 32 -5.05 22.25 -11.30
C MET A 32 -5.65 22.86 -12.58
N SER A 33 -6.97 22.80 -12.72
CA SER A 33 -7.68 23.39 -13.85
C SER A 33 -7.79 24.92 -13.76
N ASN A 34 -7.71 25.48 -12.55
CA ASN A 34 -7.87 26.92 -12.26
C ASN A 34 -6.61 27.52 -11.61
N ILE A 35 -5.42 27.17 -12.11
CA ILE A 35 -4.17 27.63 -11.53
C ILE A 35 -4.10 29.17 -11.56
N HIS A 36 -3.94 29.76 -10.38
CA HIS A 36 -3.68 31.18 -10.22
C HIS A 36 -2.18 31.45 -10.04
N ASN A 37 -1.74 32.66 -10.38
CA ASN A 37 -0.35 33.10 -10.18
C ASN A 37 0.01 33.02 -8.69
N GLY A 38 0.96 32.15 -8.33
CA GLY A 38 1.48 32.00 -6.96
C GLY A 38 1.34 30.58 -6.38
N GLU A 39 0.59 29.68 -7.02
CA GLU A 39 0.50 28.29 -6.56
C GLU A 39 1.72 27.45 -6.98
N ASN A 40 2.20 26.59 -6.07
CA ASN A 40 3.32 25.70 -6.35
C ASN A 40 2.86 24.52 -7.22
N MET A 41 3.01 24.68 -8.54
CA MET A 41 2.61 23.70 -9.56
C MET A 41 3.25 22.33 -9.35
N SER A 42 4.52 22.28 -8.89
CA SER A 42 5.22 21.02 -8.62
C SER A 42 4.56 20.25 -7.49
N GLN A 43 4.21 20.95 -6.40
CA GLN A 43 3.54 20.33 -5.26
C GLN A 43 2.13 19.87 -5.62
N LEU A 44 1.35 20.71 -6.31
CA LEU A 44 -0.02 20.37 -6.72
C LEU A 44 -0.04 19.14 -7.65
N SER A 45 0.94 19.04 -8.55
CA SER A 45 1.06 17.89 -9.46
C SER A 45 1.45 16.62 -8.72
N SER A 46 2.37 16.72 -7.76
CA SER A 46 2.76 15.60 -6.90
C SER A 46 1.58 15.09 -6.07
N ASP A 47 0.84 16.00 -5.43
CA ASP A 47 -0.33 15.68 -4.62
C ASP A 47 -1.44 15.04 -5.46
N LEU A 48 -1.73 15.61 -6.63
CA LEU A 48 -2.73 15.07 -7.54
C LEU A 48 -2.36 13.66 -8.01
N ASN A 49 -1.09 13.41 -8.34
CA ASN A 49 -0.61 12.08 -8.71
C ASN A 49 -0.82 11.09 -7.56
N TYR A 50 -0.41 11.44 -6.33
CA TYR A 50 -0.60 10.60 -5.16
C TYR A 50 -2.08 10.23 -4.93
N TYR A 51 -2.97 11.21 -4.86
CA TYR A 51 -4.40 10.95 -4.62
C TYR A 51 -5.07 10.24 -5.79
N SER A 52 -4.59 10.44 -7.02
CA SER A 52 -5.10 9.71 -8.20
C SER A 52 -4.73 8.23 -8.15
N GLN A 53 -3.50 7.91 -7.77
CA GLN A 53 -3.06 6.52 -7.61
C GLN A 53 -3.76 5.86 -6.41
N LEU A 54 -3.83 6.55 -5.27
CA LEU A 54 -4.54 6.05 -4.10
C LEU A 54 -6.04 5.78 -4.40
N TYR A 55 -6.68 6.67 -5.15
CA TYR A 55 -8.05 6.48 -5.63
C TYR A 55 -8.17 5.24 -6.52
N PHE A 56 -7.27 5.08 -7.49
CA PHE A 56 -7.27 3.94 -8.41
C PHE A 56 -7.20 2.60 -7.66
N HIS A 57 -6.21 2.43 -6.77
CA HIS A 57 -6.04 1.18 -6.01
C HIS A 57 -7.21 0.93 -5.04
N THR A 58 -7.70 1.97 -4.37
CA THR A 58 -8.87 1.86 -3.48
C THR A 58 -10.14 1.46 -4.25
N GLN A 59 -10.34 2.02 -5.44
CA GLN A 59 -11.46 1.65 -6.32
C GLN A 59 -11.34 0.18 -6.78
N SER A 60 -10.12 -0.27 -7.09
CA SER A 60 -9.82 -1.67 -7.44
C SER A 60 -10.23 -2.61 -6.30
N ILE A 61 -9.80 -2.33 -5.07
CA ILE A 61 -10.19 -3.10 -3.87
C ILE A 61 -11.72 -3.13 -3.69
N GLN A 62 -12.40 -2.00 -3.82
CA GLN A 62 -13.87 -1.96 -3.67
C GLN A 62 -14.59 -2.81 -4.72
N ASN A 63 -14.06 -2.86 -5.94
CA ASN A 63 -14.63 -3.71 -7.00
C ASN A 63 -14.36 -5.19 -6.72
N SER A 64 -13.15 -5.55 -6.27
CA SER A 64 -12.82 -6.92 -5.86
C SER A 64 -13.64 -7.39 -4.67
N ILE A 65 -13.95 -6.51 -3.71
CA ILE A 65 -14.86 -6.81 -2.60
C ILE A 65 -16.27 -7.16 -3.11
N LYS A 66 -16.80 -6.41 -4.08
CA LYS A 66 -18.11 -6.72 -4.67
C LYS A 66 -18.12 -8.08 -5.36
N LYS A 67 -17.08 -8.37 -6.14
CA LYS A 67 -16.90 -9.68 -6.80
C LYS A 67 -16.81 -10.83 -5.80
N TYR A 68 -16.07 -10.64 -4.71
CA TYR A 68 -16.00 -11.61 -3.62
C TYR A 68 -17.39 -11.88 -3.03
N GLU A 69 -18.16 -10.84 -2.74
CA GLU A 69 -19.51 -10.99 -2.18
C GLU A 69 -20.48 -11.68 -3.16
N GLU A 70 -20.38 -11.37 -4.45
CA GLU A 70 -21.14 -12.04 -5.51
C GLU A 70 -20.79 -13.53 -5.59
N ALA A 71 -19.49 -13.88 -5.57
CA ALA A 71 -19.03 -15.27 -5.58
C ALA A 71 -19.45 -16.03 -4.30
N GLU A 72 -19.38 -15.39 -3.13
CA GLU A 72 -19.89 -15.97 -1.88
C GLU A 72 -21.39 -16.23 -1.93
N ASN A 73 -22.17 -15.37 -2.57
CA ASN A 73 -23.61 -15.59 -2.74
C ASN A 73 -23.88 -16.80 -3.64
N ILE A 74 -23.09 -16.98 -4.72
CA ILE A 74 -23.17 -18.18 -5.57
C ILE A 74 -22.91 -19.44 -4.76
N LEU A 75 -21.89 -19.45 -3.88
CA LEU A 75 -21.59 -20.58 -3.02
C LEU A 75 -22.72 -20.90 -2.02
N LYS A 76 -23.50 -19.90 -1.59
CA LYS A 76 -24.61 -20.07 -0.65
C LYS A 76 -25.90 -20.54 -1.34
N GLU A 77 -26.13 -20.11 -2.58
CA GLU A 77 -27.41 -20.28 -3.28
C GLU A 77 -27.39 -21.42 -4.32
N SER A 78 -26.22 -21.74 -4.89
CA SER A 78 -26.09 -22.76 -5.92
C SER A 78 -25.83 -24.14 -5.35
N ASN A 79 -26.41 -25.16 -5.98
CA ASN A 79 -26.08 -26.58 -5.77
C ASN A 79 -25.36 -27.19 -6.98
N ASP A 80 -25.10 -26.38 -8.02
CA ASP A 80 -24.37 -26.80 -9.20
C ASP A 80 -22.87 -26.83 -8.89
N LYS A 81 -22.26 -28.00 -9.04
CA LYS A 81 -20.84 -28.22 -8.73
C LYS A 81 -19.91 -27.38 -9.59
N GLU A 82 -20.27 -27.16 -10.86
CA GLU A 82 -19.43 -26.38 -11.78
C GLU A 82 -19.45 -24.89 -11.38
N LEU A 83 -20.63 -24.37 -11.01
CA LEU A 83 -20.76 -23.00 -10.51
C LEU A 83 -20.06 -22.80 -9.16
N ILE A 84 -20.12 -23.80 -8.28
CA ILE A 84 -19.41 -23.77 -6.98
C ILE A 84 -17.89 -23.75 -7.21
N GLU A 85 -17.37 -24.57 -8.12
CA GLU A 85 -15.93 -24.60 -8.43
C GLU A 85 -15.46 -23.27 -9.01
N LEU A 86 -16.24 -22.69 -9.94
CA LEU A 86 -15.96 -21.37 -10.51
C LEU A 86 -15.98 -20.26 -9.45
N ALA A 87 -16.94 -20.29 -8.52
CA ALA A 87 -17.03 -19.29 -7.47
C ALA A 87 -15.87 -19.38 -6.45
N ASN A 88 -15.39 -20.59 -6.14
CA ASN A 88 -14.18 -20.74 -5.31
C ASN A 88 -12.93 -20.18 -6.02
N GLN A 89 -12.78 -20.41 -7.33
CA GLN A 89 -11.68 -19.84 -8.10
C GLN A 89 -11.74 -18.30 -8.13
N GLU A 90 -12.91 -17.71 -8.40
CA GLU A 90 -13.06 -16.26 -8.37
C GLU A 90 -12.73 -15.69 -6.98
N ILE A 91 -13.11 -16.38 -5.89
CA ILE A 91 -12.73 -15.98 -4.52
C ILE A 91 -11.22 -15.98 -4.34
N GLU A 92 -10.52 -17.03 -4.74
CA GLU A 92 -9.05 -17.10 -4.64
C GLU A 92 -8.39 -15.97 -5.44
N ASP A 93 -8.84 -15.73 -6.67
CA ASP A 93 -8.32 -14.70 -7.56
C ASP A 93 -8.53 -13.28 -6.98
N VAL A 94 -9.71 -12.98 -6.45
CA VAL A 94 -9.99 -11.65 -5.88
C VAL A 94 -9.31 -11.43 -4.54
N GLU A 95 -9.08 -12.49 -3.74
CA GLU A 95 -8.27 -12.42 -2.52
C GLU A 95 -6.81 -12.09 -2.83
N GLU A 96 -6.21 -12.75 -3.83
CA GLU A 96 -4.87 -12.41 -4.30
C GLU A 96 -4.81 -10.98 -4.82
N LYS A 97 -5.79 -10.59 -5.65
CA LYS A 97 -5.88 -9.23 -6.19
C LYS A 97 -5.96 -8.18 -5.09
N ILE A 98 -6.75 -8.41 -4.05
CA ILE A 98 -6.86 -7.47 -2.93
C ILE A 98 -5.51 -7.30 -2.24
N LYS A 99 -4.80 -8.40 -1.94
CA LYS A 99 -3.46 -8.34 -1.31
C LYS A 99 -2.46 -7.53 -2.14
N GLU A 100 -2.44 -7.70 -3.46
CA GLU A 100 -1.57 -6.91 -4.35
C GLU A 100 -1.87 -5.41 -4.29
N GLU A 101 -3.16 -5.05 -4.29
CA GLU A 101 -3.60 -3.65 -4.22
C GLU A 101 -3.30 -3.03 -2.85
N GLU A 102 -3.45 -3.80 -1.75
CA GLU A 102 -3.05 -3.37 -0.41
C GLU A 102 -1.55 -3.07 -0.31
N GLU A 103 -0.69 -3.94 -0.85
CA GLU A 103 0.76 -3.69 -0.90
C GLU A 103 1.10 -2.49 -1.79
N SER A 104 0.37 -2.27 -2.90
CA SER A 104 0.52 -1.09 -3.74
C SER A 104 0.19 0.21 -2.98
N ILE A 105 -0.92 0.22 -2.22
CA ILE A 105 -1.31 1.35 -1.37
C ILE A 105 -0.27 1.59 -0.27
N LYS A 106 0.22 0.53 0.36
CA LYS A 106 1.25 0.62 1.40
C LYS A 106 2.54 1.21 0.86
N LYS A 107 3.01 0.75 -0.30
CA LYS A 107 4.16 1.32 -0.98
C LYS A 107 3.95 2.81 -1.30
N LEU A 108 2.79 3.18 -1.83
CA LEU A 108 2.42 4.58 -2.10
C LEU A 108 2.45 5.47 -0.85
N LYS A 109 1.92 4.97 0.27
CA LYS A 109 1.95 5.70 1.55
C LYS A 109 3.38 5.86 2.06
N ILE A 110 4.19 4.80 1.96
CA ILE A 110 5.61 4.86 2.35
C ILE A 110 6.34 5.89 1.49
N GLU A 111 6.18 5.84 0.17
CA GLU A 111 6.78 6.83 -0.73
C GLU A 111 6.30 8.24 -0.38
N ARG A 112 5.04 8.45 -0.02
CA ARG A 112 4.54 9.77 0.34
C ARG A 112 5.05 10.29 1.69
N GLU A 113 5.15 9.43 2.69
CA GLU A 113 5.54 9.80 4.06
C GLU A 113 7.05 9.89 4.24
N PHE A 114 7.80 9.03 3.56
CA PHE A 114 9.23 8.86 3.75
C PHE A 114 10.07 9.28 2.55
N THR A 115 9.49 9.89 1.51
CA THR A 115 10.28 10.52 0.45
C THR A 115 10.61 11.98 0.80
N ASP A 116 11.88 12.26 1.01
CA ASP A 116 12.45 13.60 1.17
C ASP A 116 13.31 13.98 -0.07
N VAL A 117 13.57 15.29 -0.22
CA VAL A 117 14.49 15.81 -1.26
C VAL A 117 15.90 15.24 -1.14
N ASP A 118 16.29 14.80 0.06
CA ASP A 118 17.62 14.25 0.33
C ASP A 118 17.73 12.72 0.12
N ASP A 119 16.64 11.98 -0.10
CA ASP A 119 16.69 10.51 -0.17
C ASP A 119 17.46 9.95 -1.37
N ASN A 120 17.57 10.73 -2.44
CA ASN A 120 18.38 10.36 -3.60
C ASN A 120 19.88 10.68 -3.42
N ARG A 121 20.27 11.20 -2.25
CA ARG A 121 21.67 11.51 -1.94
C ARG A 121 22.34 10.34 -1.23
N SER A 122 23.65 10.21 -1.41
CA SER A 122 24.43 9.24 -0.63
C SER A 122 24.39 9.59 0.85
N ALA A 123 24.09 8.61 1.69
CA ALA A 123 24.18 8.74 3.14
C ALA A 123 25.61 8.46 3.64
N ILE A 124 26.03 9.17 4.68
CA ILE A 124 27.25 8.85 5.43
C ILE A 124 26.83 8.13 6.71
N LEU A 125 27.19 6.85 6.83
CA LEU A 125 26.92 6.05 8.03
C LEU A 125 28.14 6.07 8.95
N GLU A 126 28.00 6.71 10.12
CA GLU A 126 29.01 6.70 11.17
C GLU A 126 28.58 5.77 12.31
N ILE A 127 29.41 4.77 12.62
CA ILE A 127 29.15 3.81 13.71
C ILE A 127 30.17 4.05 14.82
N ARG A 128 29.68 4.40 16.01
CA ARG A 128 30.50 4.65 17.21
C ARG A 128 30.12 3.68 18.32
N ALA A 129 31.12 3.11 18.98
CA ALA A 129 30.90 2.33 20.19
C ALA A 129 30.33 3.23 21.30
N GLY A 130 29.24 2.79 21.93
CA GLY A 130 28.64 3.46 23.08
C GLY A 130 29.38 3.17 24.39
N ALA A 131 28.70 3.39 25.52
CA ALA A 131 29.20 2.93 26.81
C ALA A 131 29.14 1.39 26.89
N GLY A 132 30.13 0.77 27.52
CA GLY A 132 30.23 -0.70 27.60
C GLY A 132 31.57 -1.27 27.17
N GLY A 133 32.59 -0.44 26.92
CA GLY A 133 33.98 -0.90 26.74
C GLY A 133 34.17 -1.80 25.52
N ASP A 134 34.75 -2.98 25.75
CA ASP A 134 35.14 -3.91 24.69
C ASP A 134 33.91 -4.52 23.99
N GLU A 135 32.84 -4.81 24.74
CA GLU A 135 31.59 -5.36 24.19
C GLU A 135 30.90 -4.35 23.26
N ALA A 136 30.89 -3.06 23.63
CA ALA A 136 30.34 -2.01 22.79
C ALA A 136 31.15 -1.83 21.50
N SER A 137 32.47 -2.02 21.57
CA SER A 137 33.37 -1.95 20.43
C SER A 137 33.19 -3.14 19.49
N LEU A 138 33.00 -4.34 20.04
CA LEU A 138 32.70 -5.55 19.27
C LEU A 138 31.37 -5.40 18.52
N PHE A 139 30.33 -4.92 19.20
CA PHE A 139 29.01 -4.71 18.58
C PHE A 139 29.03 -3.65 17.48
N ALA A 140 29.79 -2.55 17.66
CA ALA A 140 29.99 -1.56 16.62
C ALA A 140 30.65 -2.18 15.36
N ALA A 141 31.61 -3.08 15.54
CA ALA A 141 32.23 -3.80 14.43
C ALA A 141 31.25 -4.78 13.75
N GLU A 142 30.38 -5.44 14.50
CA GLU A 142 29.32 -6.30 13.95
C GLU A 142 28.32 -5.51 13.10
N LEU A 143 27.84 -4.37 13.59
CA LEU A 143 26.96 -3.47 12.83
C LEU A 143 27.63 -2.96 11.55
N PHE A 144 28.91 -2.59 11.63
CA PHE A 144 29.67 -2.18 10.45
C PHE A 144 29.72 -3.29 9.40
N ASN A 145 30.02 -4.52 9.81
CA ASN A 145 30.05 -5.66 8.90
C ASN A 145 28.67 -5.97 8.31
N MET A 146 27.60 -5.84 9.10
CA MET A 146 26.22 -6.03 8.64
C MET A 146 25.87 -5.03 7.53
N TYR A 147 26.05 -3.73 7.78
CA TYR A 147 25.72 -2.69 6.80
C TYR A 147 26.64 -2.73 5.57
N LYS A 148 27.93 -3.05 5.76
CA LYS A 148 28.86 -3.26 4.65
C LYS A 148 28.36 -4.36 3.72
N ASN A 149 27.98 -5.52 4.24
CA ASN A 149 27.52 -6.63 3.41
C ASN A 149 26.15 -6.38 2.75
N PHE A 150 25.34 -5.50 3.31
CA PHE A 150 24.03 -5.12 2.75
C PHE A 150 24.15 -4.11 1.60
N ALA A 151 25.03 -3.10 1.75
CA ALA A 151 25.00 -1.90 0.90
C ALA A 151 26.31 -1.60 0.13
N LEU A 152 27.39 -2.37 0.32
CA LEU A 152 28.68 -2.22 -0.38
C LEU A 152 29.10 -3.52 -1.07
#